data_AF-A0A372ZTG8-F1
#
_entry.id   AF-A0A372ZTG8-F1
#
_cell.length_a   1.000
_cell.length_b   1.000
_cell.length_c   1.000
_cell.angle_alpha   90.00
_cell.angle_beta   90.00
_cell.angle_gamma   90.00
#
_symmetry.space_group_name_H-M   'P 1'
#
loop_
_entity.id
_entity.type
_entity.pdbx_description
1 polymer ?
#
loop_
_entity_poly.entity_id
_entity_poly.type
_entity_poly.pdbx_seq_one_letter_code
_entity_poly.pdbx_strand_id
1 'polypeptide(L)'
;MHLVGVLLTAATGGSAGARPTVGAVLSALDSVTSARDGVEHLHVHITPRGVRLTFYLAGCDLTDAVGRAIAIAHRAVAGPTALARFAVADFNVLDRPAGPRRDTH
;
A
#
# COMPACT_ATOMS: atom_id res chain seq x y z
N MET A 1 10.98 10.40 7.08
CA MET A 1 9.65 9.79 6.87
C MET A 1 9.37 9.84 5.39
N HIS A 2 9.16 8.69 4.77
CA HIS A 2 8.95 8.53 3.33
C HIS A 2 7.53 8.04 3.06
N LEU A 3 6.92 8.57 1.99
CA LEU A 3 5.62 8.11 1.52
C LEU A 3 5.83 7.30 0.25
N VAL A 4 5.37 6.05 0.27
CA VAL A 4 5.47 5.17 -0.90
C VAL A 4 4.08 4.67 -1.26
N GLY A 5 3.64 5.00 -2.46
CA GLY A 5 2.42 4.47 -3.05
C GLY A 5 2.72 3.19 -3.82
N VAL A 6 1.97 2.12 -3.60
CA VAL A 6 2.03 0.88 -4.37
C VAL A 6 0.65 0.59 -4.96
N LEU A 7 0.59 0.31 -6.26
CA LEU A 7 -0.63 -0.06 -6.95
C LEU A 7 -0.71 -1.58 -7.08
N LEU A 8 -1.79 -2.14 -6.55
CA LEU A 8 -2.19 -3.53 -6.76
C LEU A 8 -3.26 -3.60 -7.85
N THR A 9 -3.01 -4.34 -8.93
CA THR A 9 -3.99 -4.54 -10.01
C THR A 9 -4.40 -6.01 -10.07
N ALA A 10 -5.55 -6.31 -10.67
CA ALA A 10 -5.93 -7.70 -10.90
C ALA A 10 -4.84 -8.42 -11.73
N ALA A 11 -4.36 -9.56 -11.25
CA ALA A 11 -3.46 -10.43 -11.99
C ALA A 11 -4.23 -10.94 -13.22
N THR A 12 -3.70 -10.67 -14.41
CA THR A 12 -4.31 -11.09 -15.68
C THR A 12 -4.42 -12.61 -15.70
N GLY A 13 -5.64 -13.15 -15.54
CA GLY A 13 -5.90 -14.58 -15.66
C GLY A 13 -7.01 -15.18 -14.79
N GLY A 14 -7.55 -14.48 -13.79
CA GLY A 14 -8.49 -15.06 -12.83
C GLY A 14 -9.76 -14.26 -12.60
N SER A 15 -10.82 -14.56 -13.38
CA SER A 15 -12.23 -14.18 -13.20
C SER A 15 -12.51 -12.72 -12.80
N ALA A 16 -12.92 -11.92 -13.78
CA ALA A 16 -13.72 -10.72 -13.57
C ALA A 16 -14.92 -11.06 -12.69
N GLY A 17 -15.01 -10.49 -11.47
CA GLY A 17 -16.21 -10.65 -10.66
C GLY A 17 -16.08 -10.29 -9.18
N ALA A 18 -14.91 -10.53 -8.56
CA ALA A 18 -14.71 -10.19 -7.15
C ALA A 18 -13.85 -8.94 -7.02
N ARG A 19 -14.48 -7.75 -7.00
CA ARG A 19 -13.82 -6.57 -6.42
C ARG A 19 -13.74 -6.82 -4.92
N PRO A 20 -12.55 -6.88 -4.31
CA PRO A 20 -12.45 -6.98 -2.86
C PRO A 20 -13.09 -5.74 -2.25
N THR A 21 -13.84 -5.93 -1.17
CA THR A 21 -14.40 -4.82 -0.41
C THR A 21 -13.29 -4.09 0.34
N VAL A 22 -13.46 -2.80 0.62
CA VAL A 22 -12.52 -2.02 1.44
C VAL A 22 -12.19 -2.74 2.75
N GLY A 23 -13.19 -3.34 3.40
CA GLY A 23 -13.00 -4.08 4.66
C GLY A 23 -12.12 -5.34 4.52
N ALA A 24 -12.28 -6.11 3.43
CA ALA A 24 -11.44 -7.29 3.20
C ALA A 24 -9.98 -6.89 2.89
N VAL A 25 -9.79 -5.77 2.19
CA VAL A 25 -8.46 -5.19 1.94
C VAL A 25 -7.83 -4.72 3.25
N LEU A 26 -8.56 -3.98 4.08
CA LEU A 26 -8.06 -3.49 5.37
C LEU A 26 -7.71 -4.64 6.32
N SER A 27 -8.55 -5.67 6.44
CA SER A 27 -8.27 -6.83 7.28
C SER A 27 -7.06 -7.63 6.78
N ALA A 28 -6.93 -7.79 5.46
CA ALA A 28 -5.75 -8.41 4.86
C ALA A 28 -4.48 -7.63 5.16
N LEU A 29 -4.54 -6.29 5.10
CA LEU A 29 -3.42 -5.41 5.38
C LEU A 29 -3.06 -5.39 6.87
N ASP A 30 -4.03 -5.31 7.76
CA ASP A 30 -3.81 -5.35 9.22
C ASP A 30 -3.07 -6.63 9.64
N SER A 31 -3.38 -7.76 9.00
CA SER A 31 -2.67 -9.03 9.23
C SER A 31 -1.21 -9.04 8.75
N VAL A 32 -0.80 -8.14 7.85
CA VAL A 32 0.57 -8.12 7.27
C VAL A 32 1.38 -6.89 7.65
N THR A 33 0.72 -5.78 7.99
CA THR A 33 1.35 -4.56 8.51
C THR A 33 1.40 -4.63 10.03
N SER A 34 2.31 -5.44 10.57
CA SER A 34 2.60 -5.34 12.00
C SER A 34 3.44 -4.09 12.27
N ALA A 35 3.41 -3.57 13.50
CA ALA A 35 4.26 -2.46 13.95
C ALA A 35 5.78 -2.70 13.72
N ARG A 36 6.21 -3.94 13.45
CA ARG A 36 7.62 -4.28 13.18
C ARG A 36 8.13 -3.78 11.82
N ASP A 37 7.25 -3.45 10.88
CA ASP A 37 7.65 -3.03 9.54
C ASP A 37 7.91 -1.51 9.42
N GLY A 38 7.73 -0.75 10.52
CA GLY A 38 7.98 0.70 10.55
C GLY A 38 6.93 1.53 9.79
N VAL A 39 5.75 0.94 9.52
CA VAL A 39 4.59 1.62 8.96
C VAL A 39 3.89 2.39 10.08
N GLU A 40 3.92 3.71 10.03
CA GLU A 40 3.18 4.57 10.97
C GLU A 40 1.70 4.66 10.57
N HIS A 41 1.45 4.80 9.27
CA HIS A 41 0.10 4.91 8.71
C HIS A 41 0.00 4.21 7.35
N LEU A 42 -1.20 3.74 7.03
CA LEU A 42 -1.53 3.12 5.75
C LEU A 42 -2.83 3.72 5.23
N HIS A 43 -2.79 4.24 4.01
CA HIS A 43 -3.99 4.69 3.31
C HIS A 43 -4.32 3.74 2.18
N VAL A 44 -5.60 3.38 2.08
CA VAL A 44 -6.11 2.47 1.05
C VAL A 44 -7.10 3.23 0.17
N HIS A 45 -6.89 3.19 -1.14
CA HIS A 45 -7.78 3.80 -2.12
C HIS A 45 -8.16 2.78 -3.19
N ILE A 46 -9.45 2.46 -3.32
CA ILE A 46 -9.96 1.62 -4.40
C ILE A 46 -10.18 2.50 -5.63
N THR A 47 -9.54 2.12 -6.74
CA THR A 47 -9.63 2.79 -8.03
C THR A 47 -10.22 1.82 -9.07
N PRO A 48 -10.67 2.31 -10.25
CA PRO A 48 -11.07 1.44 -11.34
C PRO A 48 -9.97 0.47 -11.80
N ARG A 49 -8.69 0.83 -11.61
CA ARG A 49 -7.53 0.03 -11.99
C ARG A 49 -7.12 -1.01 -10.95
N GLY A 50 -7.64 -0.92 -9.72
CA GLY A 50 -7.27 -1.81 -8.61
C GLY A 50 -7.20 -1.09 -7.28
N VAL A 51 -6.38 -1.58 -6.36
CA VAL A 51 -6.23 -1.03 -4.99
C VAL A 51 -4.90 -0.31 -4.89
N ARG A 52 -4.93 0.98 -4.55
CA ARG A 52 -3.74 1.76 -4.24
C ARG A 52 -3.50 1.77 -2.73
N LEU A 53 -2.30 1.39 -2.33
CA LEU A 53 -1.81 1.43 -0.96
C LEU A 53 -0.81 2.56 -0.83
N THR A 54 -0.93 3.42 0.18
CA THR A 54 0.07 4.46 0.47
C THR A 54 0.60 4.23 1.87
N PHE A 55 1.89 3.88 1.95
CA PHE A 55 2.60 3.58 3.17
C PHE A 55 3.34 4.82 3.68
N TYR A 56 3.20 5.09 4.97
CA TYR A 56 3.91 6.15 5.68
C TYR A 56 4.99 5.48 6.53
N LEU A 57 6.24 5.53 6.05
CA LEU A 57 7.36 4.78 6.63
C LEU A 57 8.32 5.74 7.34
N ALA A 58 8.60 5.48 8.61
CA ALA A 58 9.53 6.27 9.42
C ALA A 58 10.80 5.47 9.77
N GLY A 59 11.84 6.18 10.19
CA GLY A 59 13.09 5.57 10.66
C GLY A 59 13.91 4.80 9.62
N CYS A 60 13.63 4.99 8.32
CA CYS A 60 14.33 4.34 7.21
C CYS A 60 14.74 5.38 6.15
N ASP A 61 15.74 5.03 5.33
CA ASP A 61 16.05 5.78 4.11
C ASP A 61 15.04 5.46 2.98
N LEU A 62 15.15 6.17 1.87
CA LEU A 62 14.21 6.03 0.76
C LEU A 62 14.24 4.65 0.12
N THR A 63 15.42 4.04 -0.02
CA THR A 63 15.57 2.73 -0.69
C THR A 63 14.96 1.64 0.18
N ASP A 64 15.25 1.68 1.48
CA ASP A 64 14.64 0.79 2.48
C ASP A 64 13.12 1.01 2.55
N ALA A 65 12.65 2.26 2.49
CA ALA A 65 11.21 2.55 2.46
C ALA A 65 10.51 1.93 1.24
N VAL A 66 11.07 2.07 0.04
CA VAL A 66 10.52 1.47 -1.18
C VAL A 66 10.56 -0.06 -1.09
N GLY A 67 11.68 -0.64 -0.66
CA GLY A 67 11.83 -2.08 -0.48
C GLY A 67 10.80 -2.66 0.48
N ARG A 68 10.59 -2.01 1.64
CA ARG A 68 9.58 -2.40 2.62
C ARG A 68 8.17 -2.30 2.08
N ALA A 69 7.82 -1.20 1.42
CA ALA A 69 6.49 -1.01 0.85
C ALA A 69 6.15 -2.12 -0.16
N ILE A 70 7.09 -2.46 -1.05
CA ILE A 70 6.95 -3.54 -2.03
C ILE A 70 6.84 -4.90 -1.33
N ALA A 71 7.69 -5.17 -0.34
CA ALA A 71 7.66 -6.43 0.41
C ALA A 71 6.34 -6.63 1.18
N ILE A 72 5.79 -5.58 1.79
CA ILE A 72 4.48 -5.61 2.44
C ILE A 72 3.38 -5.87 1.41
N ALA A 73 3.42 -5.18 0.27
CA ALA A 73 2.43 -5.35 -0.79
C ALA A 73 2.44 -6.79 -1.36
N HIS A 74 3.61 -7.39 -1.54
CA HIS A 74 3.74 -8.80 -1.95
C HIS A 74 3.19 -9.76 -0.90
N ARG A 75 3.49 -9.55 0.39
CA ARG A 75 2.91 -10.35 1.48
C ARG A 75 1.38 -10.23 1.52
N ALA A 76 0.85 -9.03 1.29
CA ALA A 76 -0.58 -8.77 1.24
C ALA A 76 -1.29 -9.56 0.13
N VAL A 77 -0.70 -9.68 -1.06
CA VAL A 77 -1.29 -10.47 -2.15
C VAL A 77 -1.02 -11.97 -2.04
N ALA A 78 0.06 -12.39 -1.37
CA ALA A 78 0.39 -13.81 -1.18
C ALA A 78 -0.36 -14.48 -0.01
N GLY A 79 -0.83 -13.71 0.98
CA GLY A 79 -1.49 -14.27 2.16
C GLY A 79 -3.01 -14.44 2.00
N PRO A 80 -3.83 -13.38 2.18
CA PRO A 80 -5.28 -13.52 2.25
C PRO A 80 -5.94 -13.74 0.87
N THR A 81 -6.93 -14.64 0.81
CA THR A 81 -7.74 -14.92 -0.40
C THR A 81 -8.38 -13.68 -1.02
N ALA A 82 -8.63 -12.64 -0.21
CA ALA A 82 -9.16 -11.35 -0.66
C ALA A 82 -8.25 -10.61 -1.66
N LEU A 83 -6.93 -10.77 -1.54
CA LEU A 83 -5.93 -10.11 -2.37
C LEU A 83 -5.15 -11.07 -3.28
N ALA A 84 -5.36 -12.38 -3.16
CA ALA A 84 -4.70 -13.43 -3.96
C ALA A 84 -4.87 -13.30 -5.49
N ARG A 85 -5.86 -12.51 -5.95
CA ARG A 85 -6.07 -12.21 -7.37
C ARG A 85 -5.41 -10.92 -7.83
N PHE A 86 -4.65 -10.26 -6.97
CA PHE A 86 -3.97 -9.01 -7.27
C PHE A 86 -2.46 -9.24 -7.40
N ALA A 87 -1.81 -8.41 -8.20
CA ALA A 87 -0.37 -8.34 -8.35
C ALA A 87 0.09 -6.90 -8.12
N VAL A 88 1.31 -6.73 -7.63
CA VAL A 88 1.99 -5.43 -7.60
C VAL A 88 2.27 -5.03 -9.04
N ALA A 89 1.67 -3.93 -9.48
CA ALA A 89 1.77 -3.49 -10.87
C ALA A 89 2.72 -2.30 -11.04
N ASP A 90 2.72 -1.41 -10.06
CA ASP A 90 3.50 -0.19 -10.10
C ASP A 90 3.73 0.36 -8.69
N PHE A 91 4.75 1.19 -8.53
CA PHE A 91 4.98 1.95 -7.31
C PHE A 91 5.41 3.38 -7.64
N ASN A 92 5.11 4.30 -6.73
CA ASN A 92 5.55 5.68 -6.83
C ASN A 92 5.98 6.19 -5.46
N VAL A 93 7.13 6.85 -5.41
CA VAL A 93 7.54 7.61 -4.24
C VAL A 93 6.76 8.91 -4.24
N LEU A 94 5.96 9.11 -3.21
CA LEU A 94 5.24 10.35 -3.04
C LEU A 94 6.13 11.28 -2.23
N ASP A 95 6.40 12.46 -2.78
CA ASP A 95 6.86 13.55 -1.95
C ASP A 95 5.84 13.76 -0.84
N ARG A 96 6.35 14.01 0.38
CA ARG A 96 5.49 14.42 1.48
C ARG A 96 4.64 15.57 0.96
N PRO A 97 3.30 15.56 1.08
CA PRO A 97 2.58 16.81 0.95
C PRO A 97 3.26 17.74 1.94
N ALA A 98 3.78 18.87 1.45
CA ALA A 98 4.28 19.90 2.34
C ALA A 98 3.16 20.11 3.36
N GLY A 99 3.39 19.67 4.60
CA GLY A 99 2.46 19.95 5.70
C GLY A 99 2.22 21.46 5.69
N PRO A 100 1.06 21.92 6.21
CA PRO A 100 0.63 23.30 6.03
C PRO A 100 1.83 24.22 6.21
N ARG A 101 2.16 25.01 5.17
CA ARG A 101 3.15 26.07 5.30
C ARG A 101 2.72 26.79 6.57
N ARG A 102 3.53 26.71 7.63
CA ARG A 102 3.35 27.59 8.77
C ARG A 102 3.49 28.97 8.16
N ASP A 103 2.36 29.62 7.91
CA ASP A 103 2.33 31.05 7.69
C ASP A 103 2.86 31.65 8.99
N THR A 104 4.17 31.91 8.99
CA THR A 104 4.77 32.90 9.87
C THR A 104 4.27 34.24 9.38
N HIS A 105 3.19 34.75 9.97
CA HIS A 105 3.01 36.18 10.16
C HIS A 105 2.04 36.53 11.28
#